data_AF-A0A662WQ57-F1
#
_entry.id   AF-A0A662WQ57-F1
#
_cell.length_a   1.000
_cell.length_b   1.000
_cell.length_c   1.000
_cell.angle_alpha   90.00
_cell.angle_beta   90.00
_cell.angle_gamma   90.00
#
_symmetry.space_group_name_H-M   'P 1'
#
loop_
_entity.id
_entity.type
_entity.pdbx_description
1 polymer ?
#
loop_
_entity_poly.entity_id
_entity_poly.type
_entity_poly.pdbx_seq_one_letter_code
_entity_poly.pdbx_strand_id
1 'polypeptide(L)' 'MSTIPATFKAYEYYKFGDAMEEVKFNPSAPQKPLQPGEVRVKIMSAAVNPIDYKLIQYGAAFLPTAPSVENP' A
#
# COMPACT_ATOMS: atom_id res chain seq x y z
N MET A 1 -10.71 9.13 -24.44
CA MET A 1 -10.84 8.79 -23.00
C MET A 1 -9.69 7.90 -22.63
N SER A 2 -8.90 8.24 -21.60
CA SER A 2 -7.87 7.34 -21.09
C SER A 2 -8.57 6.13 -20.47
N THR A 3 -8.23 4.92 -20.90
CA THR A 3 -8.65 3.72 -20.19
C THR A 3 -7.95 3.70 -18.84
N ILE A 4 -8.67 3.29 -17.79
CA ILE A 4 -8.06 3.06 -16.48
C ILE A 4 -7.41 1.68 -16.54
N PRO A 5 -6.09 1.56 -16.27
CA PRO A 5 -5.42 0.27 -16.29
C PRO A 5 -6.02 -0.70 -15.26
N ALA A 6 -5.99 -2.02 -15.52
CA ALA A 6 -6.46 -3.01 -14.54
C ALA A 6 -5.54 -3.11 -13.30
N THR A 7 -4.27 -2.74 -13.45
CA THR A 7 -3.24 -2.79 -12.41
C THR A 7 -2.47 -1.47 -12.32
N PHE A 8 -1.73 -1.28 -11.23
CA PHE A 8 -0.84 -0.14 -11.03
C PHE A 8 0.43 -0.57 -10.28
N LYS A 9 1.41 0.33 -10.23
CA LYS A 9 2.66 0.13 -9.52
C LYS A 9 2.53 0.64 -8.09
N ALA A 10 2.95 -0.14 -7.10
CA ALA A 10 2.87 0.20 -5.69
C ALA A 10 4.12 -0.25 -4.93
N TYR A 11 4.40 0.42 -3.81
CA TYR A 11 5.21 -0.16 -2.75
C TYR A 11 4.24 -0.68 -1.68
N GLU A 12 4.35 -1.97 -1.35
CA GLU A 12 3.46 -2.67 -0.41
C GLU A 12 4.33 -3.31 0.68
N TYR A 13 3.79 -3.55 1.87
CA TYR A 13 4.58 -4.15 2.96
C TYR A 13 3.91 -5.42 3.50
N TYR A 14 4.62 -6.54 3.39
CA TYR A 14 4.00 -7.86 3.45
C TYR A 14 3.89 -8.44 4.87
N LYS A 15 4.63 -7.85 5.82
CA LYS A 15 4.59 -8.13 7.26
C LYS A 15 5.14 -6.91 8.02
N PHE A 16 4.86 -6.84 9.31
CA PHE A 16 5.55 -5.91 10.20
C PHE A 16 7.01 -6.35 10.40
N GLY A 17 7.93 -5.39 10.53
CA GLY A 17 9.37 -5.66 10.64
C GLY A 17 10.23 -4.52 10.11
N ASP A 18 11.44 -4.85 9.66
CA ASP A 18 12.34 -3.88 9.03
C ASP A 18 11.74 -3.38 7.71
N ALA A 19 11.47 -2.07 7.63
CA ALA A 19 10.90 -1.45 6.45
C ALA A 19 11.76 -1.65 5.19
N MET A 20 13.09 -1.79 5.32
CA MET A 20 13.99 -2.01 4.18
C MET A 20 13.86 -3.42 3.60
N GLU A 21 13.42 -4.40 4.39
CA GLU A 21 13.20 -5.78 3.96
C GLU A 21 11.75 -6.00 3.51
N GLU A 22 10.80 -5.35 4.18
CA GLU A 22 9.38 -5.66 4.06
C GLU A 22 8.63 -4.80 3.06
N VAL A 23 9.11 -3.58 2.77
CA VAL A 23 8.53 -2.75 1.71
C VAL A 23 9.07 -3.22 0.36
N LYS A 24 8.18 -3.78 -0.47
CA LYS A 24 8.54 -4.36 -1.77
C LYS A 24 7.79 -3.66 -2.88
N PHE A 25 8.47 -3.51 -4.02
CA PHE A 25 7.88 -2.94 -5.21
C PHE A 25 7.02 -3.98 -5.94
N ASN A 26 5.73 -3.72 -6.07
CA ASN A 26 4.78 -4.49 -6.86
C ASN A 26 4.45 -3.73 -8.16
N PRO A 27 4.87 -4.22 -9.34
CA PRO A 27 4.59 -3.54 -10.60
C PRO A 27 3.15 -3.72 -11.11
N SER A 28 2.36 -4.61 -10.49
CA SER A 28 1.09 -5.12 -11.01
C SER A 28 0.01 -5.24 -9.93
N ALA A 29 0.00 -4.35 -8.95
CA ALA A 29 -1.03 -4.30 -7.91
C ALA A 29 -2.43 -4.13 -8.53
N PRO A 30 -3.43 -4.95 -8.16
CA PRO A 30 -4.76 -4.89 -8.76
C PRO A 30 -5.53 -3.65 -8.34
N GLN A 31 -6.25 -3.04 -9.28
CA GLN A 31 -7.19 -1.97 -8.92
C GLN A 31 -8.43 -2.54 -8.22
N LYS A 32 -8.72 -2.06 -7.01
CA LYS A 32 -9.95 -2.40 -6.28
C LYS A 32 -11.17 -1.70 -6.90
N PRO A 33 -12.37 -2.33 -6.87
CA PRO A 33 -13.60 -1.68 -7.30
C PRO A 33 -13.92 -0.51 -6.37
N LEU A 34 -14.44 0.58 -6.93
CA LEU A 34 -14.90 1.73 -6.15
C LEU A 34 -16.29 1.46 -5.56
N GLN A 35 -16.48 1.84 -4.30
CA GLN A 35 -17.78 1.91 -3.66
C GLN A 35 -18.46 3.27 -3.94
N PRO A 36 -19.79 3.38 -3.75
CA PRO A 36 -20.48 4.67 -3.84
C PRO A 36 -19.82 5.73 -2.93
N GLY A 37 -19.45 6.87 -3.51
CA GLY A 37 -18.81 7.98 -2.79
C GLY A 37 -17.28 7.97 -2.79
N GLU A 38 -16.62 6.90 -3.27
CA GLU A 38 -15.18 6.86 -3.41
C GLU A 38 -14.70 7.46 -4.73
N VAL A 39 -13.46 7.97 -4.74
CA VAL A 39 -12.80 8.51 -5.94
C VAL A 39 -11.50 7.76 -6.21
N ARG A 40 -11.07 7.77 -7.47
CA ARG A 40 -9.77 7.27 -7.87
C ARG A 40 -8.86 8.42 -8.24
N VAL A 41 -7.74 8.54 -7.54
CA VAL A 41 -6.74 9.59 -7.77
C VAL A 41 -5.53 8.99 -8.43
N LYS A 42 -5.10 9.58 -9.56
CA LYS A 42 -3.80 9.27 -10.15
C LYS A 42 -2.71 9.96 -9.34
N ILE A 43 -1.93 9.18 -8.60
CA ILE A 43 -0.83 9.69 -7.80
C ILE A 43 0.31 10.14 -8.72
N MET A 44 0.66 11.41 -8.66
CA MET A 44 1.80 11.99 -9.39
C MET A 44 3.06 12.02 -8.52
N SER A 45 2.87 12.24 -7.21
CA SER A 45 3.89 12.21 -6.18
C SER A 45 3.24 11.84 -4.83
N ALA A 46 4.04 11.29 -3.93
CA ALA A 46 3.66 10.99 -2.56
C ALA A 46 4.73 11.55 -1.62
N ALA A 47 4.31 12.05 -0.45
CA ALA A 47 5.23 12.53 0.58
C ALA A 47 5.77 11.35 1.40
N VAL A 48 7.01 11.46 1.85
CA VAL A 48 7.60 10.53 2.82
C VAL A 48 7.39 11.10 4.22
N ASN A 49 6.83 10.30 5.13
CA ASN A 49 6.53 10.74 6.49
C ASN A 49 7.16 9.79 7.52
N PRO A 50 7.58 10.28 8.70
CA PRO A 50 8.08 9.41 9.77
C PRO A 50 7.10 8.34 10.24
N ILE A 51 5.80 8.57 10.08
CA ILE A 51 4.76 7.61 10.46
C ILE A 51 4.81 6.34 9.59
N ASP A 52 5.22 6.45 8.32
CA ASP A 52 5.26 5.32 7.39
C ASP A 52 6.21 4.23 7.92
N TYR A 53 7.43 4.64 8.32
CA TYR A 53 8.41 3.75 8.94
C TYR A 53 7.93 3.19 10.29
N LYS A 54 7.36 4.05 11.15
CA LYS A 54 6.91 3.63 12.49
C LYS A 54 5.79 2.60 12.42
N LEU A 55 4.88 2.72 11.45
CA LEU A 55 3.80 1.76 11.25
C LEU A 55 4.33 0.39 10.83
N ILE A 56 5.29 0.32 9.91
CA ILE A 56 5.87 -0.96 9.48
C ILE A 56 6.64 -1.63 10.62
N GLN A 57 7.43 -0.85 11.36
CA GLN A 57 8.29 -1.37 12.43
C GLN A 57 7.51 -1.80 13.68
N TYR A 58 6.49 -1.03 14.08
CA TYR A 58 5.84 -1.19 15.38
C TYR A 58 4.33 -1.42 15.32
N GLY A 59 3.73 -1.43 14.11
CA GLY A 59 2.28 -1.53 13.93
C GLY A 59 1.67 -2.76 14.59
N ALA A 60 2.40 -3.87 14.67
CA ALA A 60 1.98 -5.10 15.33
C ALA A 60 1.52 -4.91 16.79
N ALA A 61 2.07 -3.93 17.50
CA ALA A 61 1.73 -3.66 18.90
C ALA A 61 0.43 -2.83 19.07
N PHE A 62 -0.05 -2.18 18.00
CA PHE A 62 -1.11 -1.17 18.09
C PHE A 62 -2.25 -1.34 17.09
N LEU A 63 -2.06 -2.13 16.03
CA LEU A 63 -3.08 -2.36 14.99
C LEU A 63 -3.73 -3.73 15.17
N PRO A 64 -5.07 -3.82 14.96
CA PRO A 64 -5.80 -5.07 15.11
C PRO A 64 -5.57 -6.07 13.96
N THR A 65 -4.90 -5.64 12.90
CA THR A 65 -4.62 -6.42 11.69
C THR A 65 -3.17 -6.26 11.29
N ALA A 66 -2.60 -7.33 10.75
CA ALA A 66 -1.29 -7.31 10.12
C ALA A 66 -1.43 -7.49 8.61
N PRO A 67 -0.53 -6.90 7.81
CA PRO A 67 -0.42 -7.24 6.40
C PRO A 67 0.04 -8.70 6.24
N SER A 68 -0.28 -9.28 5.09
CA SER A 68 0.13 -10.64 4.70
C SER A 68 0.54 -10.68 3.23
N VAL A 69 0.98 -11.85 2.75
CA VAL A 69 1.30 -12.01 1.33
C VAL A 69 0.07 -11.87 0.43
N GLU A 70 -1.08 -12.32 0.91
CA GLU A 70 -2.36 -12.24 0.21
C GLU A 70 -2.99 -10.85 0.32
N ASN A 71 -2.70 -10.13 1.41
CA ASN A 71 -3.19 -8.78 1.69
C ASN A 71 -2.04 -7.89 2.20
N PRO A 72 -1.14 -7.46 1.31
CA PRO A 72 0.03 -6.67 1.68
C PRO A 72 -0.29 -5.18 1.89
#